data_AF-A0A3C1UMR2-F1
#
_entry.id   AF-A0A3C1UMR2-F1
#
_cell.length_a   1.000
_cell.length_b   1.000
_cell.length_c   1.000
_cell.angle_alpha   90.00
_cell.angle_beta   90.00
_cell.angle_gamma   90.00
#
_symmetry.space_group_name_H-M   'P 1'
#
loop_
_entity.id
_entity.type
_entity.pdbx_description
1 polymer ?
#
loop_
_entity_poly.entity_id
_entity_poly.type
_entity_poly.pdbx_seq_one_letter_code
_entity_poly.pdbx_strand_id
1 'polypeptide(L)'
;LGLKADDPLPLNLESIDLKNVSHVYDMIYQPSQTPFLRKAEQAGCRTANGLGMLLYQGTAALEIWTGQTAPTSTMRTALHEHVYGKISKH
;
A
#
# COMPACT_ATOMS: atom_id res chain seq x y z
N LEU A 1 14.85 4.66 2.70
CA LEU A 1 13.92 5.72 3.13
C LEU A 1 12.51 5.15 3.03
N GLY A 2 11.87 4.93 4.17
CA GLY A 2 10.50 4.42 4.29
C GLY A 2 10.27 2.92 4.15
N LEU A 3 11.28 2.09 3.83
CA LEU A 3 11.06 0.63 3.63
C LEU A 3 11.35 -0.19 4.88
N LYS A 4 12.18 0.34 5.78
CA LYS A 4 12.40 -0.23 7.11
C LYS A 4 11.66 0.59 8.15
N ALA A 5 11.27 -0.05 9.25
CA ALA A 5 10.52 0.61 10.33
C ALA A 5 11.31 1.76 11.00
N ASP A 6 12.64 1.70 10.95
CA ASP A 6 13.58 2.67 11.50
C ASP A 6 14.06 3.71 10.47
N ASP A 7 13.66 3.58 9.20
CA ASP A 7 14.00 4.60 8.22
C ASP A 7 13.34 5.94 8.62
N PRO A 8 14.08 7.06 8.58
CA PRO A 8 13.49 8.36 8.86
C PRO A 8 12.40 8.66 7.84
N LEU A 9 11.30 9.25 8.31
CA LEU A 9 10.25 9.69 7.42
C LEU A 9 10.77 10.87 6.58
N PRO A 10 10.53 10.89 5.26
CA PRO A 10 10.84 12.05 4.42
C PRO A 10 10.04 13.30 4.80
N LEU A 11 9.03 13.14 5.66
CA LEU A 11 8.06 14.16 6.02
C LEU A 11 8.01 14.35 7.54
N ASN A 12 8.04 15.61 7.99
CA ASN A 12 7.69 15.94 9.36
C ASN A 12 6.17 15.83 9.52
N LEU A 13 5.71 14.73 10.10
CA LEU A 13 4.29 14.45 10.29
C LEU A 13 3.57 15.54 11.08
N GLU A 14 4.23 16.22 12.02
CA GLU A 14 3.60 17.26 12.85
C GLU A 14 3.16 18.48 12.03
N SER A 15 3.89 18.79 10.97
CA SER A 15 3.62 19.94 10.09
C SER A 15 2.53 19.71 9.04
N ILE A 16 2.04 18.46 8.89
CA ILE A 16 1.03 18.13 7.88
C ILE A 16 -0.37 18.47 8.42
N ASP A 17 -1.03 19.44 7.79
CA ASP A 17 -2.45 19.73 8.02
C ASP A 17 -3.33 18.79 7.20
N LEU A 18 -4.16 18.01 7.90
CA LEU A 18 -5.08 17.02 7.31
C LEU A 18 -6.55 17.42 7.46
N LYS A 19 -6.86 18.62 8.00
CA LYS A 19 -8.22 19.02 8.37
C LYS A 19 -9.24 18.95 7.24
N ASN A 20 -8.79 19.16 5.99
CA ASN A 20 -9.63 19.14 4.79
C ASN A 20 -9.25 18.00 3.82
N VAL A 21 -8.51 16.98 4.30
CA VAL A 21 -8.07 15.85 3.48
C VAL A 21 -9.01 14.67 3.69
N SER A 22 -9.65 14.20 2.61
CA SER A 22 -10.57 13.05 2.71
C SER A 22 -9.87 11.70 2.55
N HIS A 23 -8.81 11.62 1.74
CA HIS A 23 -8.11 10.38 1.42
C HIS A 23 -6.60 10.60 1.45
N VAL A 24 -5.88 9.64 2.02
CA VAL A 24 -4.41 9.62 2.05
C VAL A 24 -3.93 8.29 1.49
N TYR A 25 -2.94 8.35 0.61
CA TYR A 25 -2.31 7.19 -0.01
C TYR A 25 -0.81 7.20 0.28
N ASP A 26 -0.27 6.05 0.66
CA ASP A 26 1.17 5.85 0.81
C ASP A 26 1.61 4.74 -0.14
N MET A 27 2.73 4.95 -0.84
CA MET A 27 3.29 3.98 -1.80
C MET A 27 3.97 2.81 -1.09
N ILE A 28 4.27 2.96 0.20
CA ILE A 28 4.81 1.89 1.04
C ILE A 28 3.69 0.87 1.32
N TYR A 29 3.99 -0.41 1.13
CA TYR A 29 3.07 -1.52 1.42
C TYR A 29 3.56 -2.44 2.54
N GLN A 30 4.81 -2.27 2.98
CA GLN A 30 5.37 -2.99 4.12
C GLN A 30 6.14 -2.01 5.01
N PRO A 31 5.67 -1.75 6.25
CA PRO A 31 4.51 -2.35 6.92
C PRO A 31 3.16 -1.97 6.25
N SER A 32 2.09 -2.71 6.58
CA SER A 32 0.75 -2.46 6.02
C SER A 32 0.20 -1.08 6.38
N GLN A 33 0.59 -0.54 7.54
CA GLN A 33 0.26 0.81 7.99
C GLN A 33 1.53 1.55 8.39
N THR A 34 1.87 2.61 7.66
CA THR A 34 2.99 3.50 7.98
C THR A 34 2.58 4.53 9.06
N PRO A 35 3.54 5.18 9.74
CA PRO A 35 3.23 6.28 10.65
C PRO A 35 2.43 7.41 9.99
N PHE A 36 2.66 7.67 8.70
CA PHE A 36 1.90 8.64 7.92
C PHE A 36 0.44 8.22 7.75
N LEU A 37 0.18 6.98 7.32
CA LEU A 37 -1.18 6.45 7.21
C LEU A 37 -1.88 6.40 8.57
N ARG A 38 -1.17 6.05 9.65
CA ARG A 38 -1.73 6.06 11.00
C ARG A 38 -2.17 7.46 11.43
N LYS A 39 -1.33 8.48 11.20
CA LYS A 39 -1.69 9.88 11.48
C LYS A 39 -2.93 10.31 10.67
N ALA A 40 -2.99 9.92 9.40
CA ALA A 40 -4.12 10.24 8.54
C ALA A 40 -5.43 9.58 9.00
N GLU A 41 -5.37 8.31 9.37
CA GLU A 41 -6.52 7.61 9.94
C GLU A 41 -7.01 8.27 11.24
N GLN A 42 -6.09 8.67 12.12
CA GLN A 42 -6.41 9.43 13.35
C GLN A 42 -7.05 10.81 13.07
N ALA A 43 -6.74 11.42 11.93
CA ALA A 43 -7.36 12.65 11.48
C ALA A 43 -8.73 12.45 10.77
N GLY A 44 -9.21 11.21 10.66
CA GLY A 44 -10.47 10.87 10.01
C GLY A 44 -10.37 10.67 8.49
N CYS A 45 -9.16 10.65 7.93
CA CYS A 45 -8.96 10.37 6.52
C CYS A 45 -9.17 8.87 6.23
N ARG A 46 -9.71 8.56 5.05
CA ARG A 46 -9.64 7.20 4.50
C ARG A 46 -8.22 6.94 4.00
N THR A 47 -7.67 5.77 4.32
CA THR A 47 -6.27 5.44 4.01
C THR A 47 -6.18 4.22 3.11
N ALA A 48 -5.16 4.21 2.24
CA ALA A 48 -4.76 3.05 1.48
C ALA A 48 -3.24 3.05 1.28
N ASN A 49 -2.67 1.87 1.14
CA ASN A 49 -1.22 1.68 1.03
C ASN A 49 -0.81 1.20 -0.37
N GLY A 50 0.50 1.00 -0.56
CA GLY A 50 1.12 0.69 -1.84
C GLY A 50 0.71 -0.63 -2.49
N LEU A 51 0.04 -1.54 -1.75
CA LEU A 51 -0.17 -2.91 -2.19
C LEU A 51 -1.06 -2.98 -3.43
N GLY A 52 -2.09 -2.14 -3.45
CA GLY A 52 -2.99 -2.02 -4.60
C GLY A 52 -2.23 -1.58 -5.86
N MET A 53 -1.41 -0.54 -5.74
CA MET A 53 -0.60 -0.07 -6.85
C MET A 53 0.40 -1.13 -7.32
N LEU A 54 1.09 -1.80 -6.39
CA LEU A 54 2.02 -2.89 -6.72
C LEU A 54 1.34 -4.03 -7.49
N LEU A 55 0.11 -4.39 -7.12
CA LEU A 55 -0.67 -5.38 -7.85
C LEU A 55 -0.98 -4.89 -9.27
N TYR A 56 -1.61 -3.72 -9.41
CA TYR A 56 -2.14 -3.27 -10.69
C TYR A 56 -1.05 -2.88 -11.69
N GLN A 57 0.08 -2.34 -11.23
CA GLN A 57 1.23 -2.12 -12.12
C GLN A 57 1.80 -3.45 -12.64
N GLY A 58 1.80 -4.49 -11.82
CA GLY A 58 2.29 -5.82 -12.20
C GLY A 58 1.34 -6.51 -13.16
N THR A 59 0.03 -6.38 -12.93
CA THR A 59 -1.02 -6.79 -13.89
C THR A 59 -0.79 -6.12 -15.24
N ALA A 60 -0.69 -4.78 -15.27
CA ALA A 60 -0.50 -4.05 -16.52
C ALA A 60 0.78 -4.44 -17.25
N ALA A 61 1.90 -4.60 -16.54
CA ALA A 61 3.16 -5.05 -17.14
C ALA A 61 3.06 -6.44 -17.75
N LEU A 62 2.43 -7.38 -17.05
CA LEU A 62 2.21 -8.75 -17.53
C LEU A 62 1.34 -8.77 -18.79
N GLU A 63 0.28 -7.96 -18.83
CA GLU A 63 -0.59 -7.81 -20.01
C GLU A 63 0.18 -7.24 -21.21
N ILE A 64 1.01 -6.21 -20.99
CA ILE A 64 1.85 -5.62 -22.04
C ILE A 64 2.82 -6.65 -22.63
N TRP A 65 3.49 -7.43 -21.79
CA TRP A 65 4.51 -8.38 -22.24
C TRP A 65 3.93 -9.62 -22.91
N THR A 66 2.78 -10.09 -22.45
CA THR A 66 2.20 -11.35 -22.91
C THR A 66 1.10 -11.17 -23.97
N GLY A 67 0.51 -9.97 -24.05
CA GLY A 67 -0.69 -9.72 -24.84
C GLY A 67 -1.94 -10.45 -24.32
N GLN A 68 -1.88 -11.06 -23.13
CA GLN A 68 -2.98 -11.80 -22.53
C GLN A 68 -3.49 -11.07 -21.29
N THR A 69 -4.79 -11.22 -20.98
CA THR A 69 -5.37 -10.70 -19.73
C THR A 69 -4.69 -11.33 -18.51
N ALA A 70 -4.22 -10.50 -17.60
CA ALA A 70 -3.51 -10.98 -16.43
C ALA A 70 -4.47 -11.57 -15.38
N PRO A 71 -4.12 -12.69 -14.71
CA PRO A 71 -4.94 -13.35 -13.71
C PRO A 71 -4.93 -12.57 -12.38
N THR A 72 -5.52 -11.38 -12.36
CA THR A 72 -5.43 -10.40 -11.27
C THR A 72 -5.86 -10.94 -9.91
N SER A 73 -6.86 -11.82 -9.85
CA SER A 73 -7.29 -12.47 -8.61
C SER A 73 -6.21 -13.38 -8.02
N THR A 74 -5.56 -14.18 -8.86
CA THR A 74 -4.46 -15.07 -8.47
C THR A 74 -3.24 -14.25 -8.03
N MET A 75 -2.91 -13.21 -8.79
CA MET A 75 -1.82 -12.28 -8.45
C MET A 75 -2.07 -11.58 -7.12
N ARG A 76 -3.32 -11.18 -6.84
CA ARG A 76 -3.71 -10.57 -5.56
C ARG A 76 -3.47 -11.51 -4.39
N THR A 77 -3.94 -12.76 -4.48
CA THR A 77 -3.77 -13.75 -3.42
C THR A 77 -2.28 -14.02 -3.17
N ALA A 78 -1.52 -14.28 -4.24
CA ALA A 78 -0.08 -14.53 -4.13
C ALA A 78 0.68 -13.35 -3.51
N LEU A 79 0.35 -12.11 -3.93
CA LEU A 79 0.96 -10.91 -3.38
C LEU A 79 0.63 -10.72 -1.89
N HIS A 80 -0.65 -10.89 -1.51
CA HIS A 80 -1.05 -10.75 -0.12
C HIS A 80 -0.38 -11.80 0.78
N GLU A 81 -0.33 -13.06 0.34
CA GLU A 81 0.35 -14.14 1.08
C GLU A 81 1.85 -13.90 1.21
N HIS A 82 2.50 -13.36 0.17
CA HIS A 82 3.92 -13.07 0.19
C HIS A 82 4.28 -11.92 1.15
N VAL A 83 3.49 -10.84 1.15
CA VAL A 83 3.80 -9.63 1.93
C VAL A 83 3.33 -9.76 3.38
N TYR A 84 2.16 -10.33 3.65
CA TYR A 84 1.57 -10.36 4.99
C TYR A 84 1.44 -11.77 5.59
N GLY A 85 1.89 -12.80 4.88
CA GLY A 85 1.73 -14.19 5.30
C GLY A 85 0.37 -14.77 4.95
N LYS A 86 0.21 -16.07 5.20
CA LYS A 86 -1.05 -16.78 4.93
C LYS A 86 -2.15 -16.29 5.87
N ILE A 87 -3.31 -15.95 5.31
CA ILE A 87 -4.54 -15.79 6.10
C ILE A 87 -4.92 -17.18 6.58
N SER A 88 -4.72 -17.49 7.87
CA SER A 88 -5.22 -18.73 8.47
C SER A 88 -6.74 -18.75 8.34
N LYS A 89 -7.26 -19.57 7.40
CA LYS A 89 -8.69 -19.91 7.34
C LYS A 89 -9.06 -20.58 8.68
N HIS A 90 -9.85 -19.89 9.49
CA HIS A 90 -10.68 -20.54 10.51
C HIS A 90 -12.04 -20.85 9.89
#